data_AF-A0A3S9BH23-F1
#
_entry.id   AF-A0A3S9BH23-F1
#
_cell.length_a   1.000
_cell.length_b   1.000
_cell.length_c   1.000
_cell.angle_alpha   90.00
_cell.angle_beta   90.00
_cell.angle_gamma   90.00
#
_symmetry.space_group_name_H-M   'P 1'
#
loop_
_entity.id
_entity.type
_entity.pdbx_description
1 polymer ?
#
loop_
_entity_poly.entity_id
_entity_poly.type
_entity_poly.pdbx_seq_one_letter_code
_entity_poly.pdbx_strand_id
1 'polypeptide(L)'
;MTEAIGAEKGERTAERVGYRSGYYERKLVTRVGVLELRFPQDRVGRFSLFECYQRSEKELVSALVEMYVQGVSTRKVKAITEELCGHSFSASTVSEATARLDEALKALFEQRLAEPYPCSGGSHSSNHPKLSLWTIPDSCFVRNARCRHEVSSCVNCTCTGLSWG
;
A
#
# COMPACT_ATOMS: atom_id res chain seq x y z
N MET A 1 12.74 -27.25 -10.02
CA MET A 1 13.44 -27.12 -11.31
C MET A 1 13.10 -28.26 -12.27
N THR A 2 13.03 -29.52 -11.83
CA THR A 2 12.61 -30.65 -12.70
C THR A 2 11.28 -30.36 -13.40
N GLU A 3 10.25 -29.96 -12.65
CA GLU A 3 8.93 -29.63 -13.19
C GLU A 3 8.97 -28.52 -14.26
N ALA A 4 9.77 -27.47 -14.03
CA ALA A 4 9.93 -26.37 -14.99
C ALA A 4 10.68 -26.76 -16.28
N ILE A 5 11.50 -27.82 -16.24
CA ILE A 5 12.26 -28.31 -17.39
C ILE A 5 11.54 -29.48 -18.09
N GLY A 6 10.63 -30.16 -17.38
CA GLY A 6 9.95 -31.37 -17.86
C GLY A 6 10.87 -32.60 -17.94
N ALA A 7 12.01 -32.60 -17.24
CA ALA A 7 12.95 -33.72 -17.27
C ALA A 7 13.87 -33.77 -16.04
N GLU A 8 14.17 -34.98 -15.57
CA GLU A 8 15.16 -35.21 -14.52
C GLU A 8 16.60 -34.97 -14.98
N LYS A 9 17.55 -35.04 -14.04
CA LYS A 9 18.96 -34.84 -14.37
C LYS A 9 19.48 -36.02 -15.22
N GLY A 10 19.79 -35.74 -16.49
CA GLY A 10 20.34 -36.72 -17.43
C GLY A 10 19.28 -37.51 -18.22
N GLU A 11 18.01 -37.37 -17.88
CA GLU A 11 16.89 -38.00 -18.58
C GLU A 11 16.68 -37.35 -19.97
N ARG A 12 16.32 -38.17 -20.97
CA ARG A 12 16.00 -37.71 -22.34
C ARG A 12 14.50 -37.89 -22.58
N THR A 13 13.79 -36.77 -22.66
CA THR A 13 12.33 -36.73 -22.85
C THR A 13 12.00 -35.78 -24.00
N ALA A 14 10.99 -36.13 -24.80
CA ALA A 14 10.54 -35.29 -25.94
C ALA A 14 9.93 -33.95 -25.47
N GLU A 15 9.38 -33.89 -24.26
CA GLU A 15 8.74 -32.71 -23.66
C GLU A 15 9.75 -31.74 -23.01
N ARG A 16 11.06 -32.00 -23.13
CA ARG A 16 12.09 -31.20 -22.48
C ARG A 16 12.12 -29.76 -23.04
N VAL A 17 11.96 -28.78 -22.16
CA VAL A 17 11.92 -27.35 -22.54
C VAL A 17 13.30 -26.67 -22.43
N GLY A 18 14.22 -27.20 -21.61
CA GLY A 18 15.49 -26.53 -21.33
C GLY A 18 16.60 -27.40 -20.71
N TYR A 19 17.73 -26.78 -20.39
CA TYR A 19 18.91 -27.43 -19.81
C TYR A 19 19.47 -26.63 -18.63
N ARG A 20 19.80 -27.33 -17.55
CA ARG A 20 20.40 -26.75 -16.35
C ARG A 20 21.78 -26.15 -16.68
N SER A 21 21.98 -24.88 -16.33
CA SER A 21 23.19 -24.08 -16.59
C SER A 21 23.92 -23.72 -15.30
N GLY A 22 24.16 -24.72 -14.45
CA GLY A 22 24.86 -24.51 -13.18
C GLY A 22 24.09 -23.63 -12.19
N TYR A 23 24.85 -22.91 -11.35
CA TYR A 23 24.34 -22.06 -10.29
C TYR A 23 25.07 -20.71 -10.30
N TYR A 24 24.36 -19.64 -9.98
CA TYR A 24 24.96 -18.34 -9.68
C TYR A 24 24.73 -17.96 -8.23
N GLU A 25 25.64 -17.20 -7.65
CA GLU A 25 25.54 -16.77 -6.26
C GLU A 25 24.87 -15.40 -6.17
N ARG A 26 23.97 -15.24 -5.20
CA ARG A 26 23.26 -14.00 -4.94
C ARG A 26 23.05 -13.81 -3.45
N LYS A 27 23.21 -12.56 -2.99
CA LYS A 27 22.86 -12.12 -1.64
C LYS A 27 21.36 -11.83 -1.54
N LEU A 28 20.69 -12.44 -0.57
CA LEU A 28 19.30 -12.18 -0.22
C LEU A 28 19.23 -11.64 1.21
N VAL A 29 18.61 -10.48 1.39
CA VAL A 29 18.38 -9.91 2.73
C VAL A 29 17.17 -10.59 3.36
N THR A 30 17.40 -11.24 4.50
CA THR A 30 16.38 -11.94 5.29
C THR A 30 16.32 -11.38 6.71
N ARG A 31 15.36 -11.84 7.51
CA ARG A 31 15.20 -11.43 8.91
C ARG A 31 16.40 -11.77 9.81
N VAL A 32 17.15 -12.83 9.44
CA VAL A 32 18.32 -13.30 10.20
C VAL A 32 19.61 -12.65 9.68
N GLY A 33 19.51 -11.81 8.65
CA GLY A 33 20.64 -11.13 8.02
C GLY A 33 20.77 -11.45 6.54
N VAL A 34 21.94 -11.12 5.98
CA VAL A 34 22.23 -11.31 4.56
C VAL A 34 22.71 -12.75 4.32
N LEU A 35 21.93 -13.52 3.56
CA LEU A 35 22.27 -14.88 3.18
C LEU A 35 22.85 -14.91 1.76
N GLU A 36 23.99 -15.59 1.60
CA GLU A 36 24.57 -15.92 0.29
C GLU A 36 23.99 -17.24 -0.20
N LEU A 37 23.13 -17.18 -1.21
CA LEU A 37 22.42 -18.33 -1.76
C LEU A 37 22.92 -18.66 -3.17
N ARG A 38 22.95 -19.96 -3.47
CA ARG A 38 23.24 -20.49 -4.81
C ARG A 38 21.95 -20.75 -5.57
N PHE A 39 21.70 -19.95 -6.59
CA PHE A 39 20.51 -20.03 -7.40
C PHE A 39 20.72 -20.92 -8.63
N PRO A 40 19.89 -21.96 -8.82
CA PRO A 40 19.95 -22.76 -10.04
C PRO A 40 19.57 -21.90 -11.25
N GLN A 41 20.34 -22.04 -12.32
CA GLN A 41 20.10 -21.33 -13.58
C GLN A 41 19.70 -22.30 -14.67
N ASP A 42 18.75 -21.90 -15.51
CA ASP A 42 18.41 -22.59 -16.75
C ASP A 42 19.01 -21.85 -17.95
N ARG A 43 19.40 -22.55 -19.01
CA ARG A 43 19.97 -21.93 -20.22
C ARG A 43 19.00 -20.99 -20.92
N VAL A 44 17.70 -21.27 -20.83
CA VAL A 44 16.64 -20.48 -21.47
C VAL A 44 16.15 -19.36 -20.54
N GLY A 45 16.51 -19.39 -19.24
CA GLY A 45 16.13 -18.36 -18.27
C GLY A 45 14.66 -18.40 -17.86
N ARG A 46 13.92 -19.49 -18.12
CA ARG A 46 12.49 -19.61 -17.78
C ARG A 46 12.22 -19.91 -16.31
N PHE A 47 13.19 -20.49 -15.61
CA PHE A 47 13.05 -20.88 -14.21
C PHE A 47 13.57 -19.80 -13.27
N SER A 48 12.71 -19.32 -12.38
CA SER A 48 13.08 -18.47 -11.24
C SER A 48 12.38 -18.98 -9.97
N LEU A 49 13.13 -19.08 -8.87
CA LEU A 49 12.60 -19.49 -7.56
C LEU A 49 11.95 -18.31 -6.80
N PHE A 50 12.44 -17.11 -7.05
CA PHE A 50 11.90 -15.86 -6.51
C PHE A 50 11.51 -14.95 -7.67
N GLU A 51 10.76 -13.90 -7.37
CA GLU A 51 10.52 -12.84 -8.34
C GLU A 51 11.85 -12.28 -8.86
N CYS A 52 11.89 -12.02 -10.17
CA CYS A 52 13.07 -11.45 -10.80
C CYS A 52 13.49 -10.18 -10.05
N TYR A 53 14.78 -10.07 -9.75
CA TYR A 53 15.38 -8.94 -9.03
C TYR A 53 14.96 -8.74 -7.57
N GLN A 54 14.19 -9.64 -6.95
CA GLN A 54 13.81 -9.53 -5.53
C GLN A 54 15.04 -9.62 -4.59
N ARG A 55 15.45 -8.51 -3.96
CA ARG A 55 16.66 -8.41 -3.11
C ARG A 55 16.43 -8.74 -1.64
N SER A 56 15.19 -8.64 -1.18
CA SER A 56 14.76 -8.87 0.19
C SER A 56 13.63 -9.89 0.25
N GLU A 57 13.52 -10.63 1.35
CA GLU A 57 12.39 -11.51 1.65
C GLU A 57 11.06 -10.74 1.60
N LYS A 58 10.00 -11.32 1.02
CA LYS A 58 8.69 -10.64 0.89
C LYS A 58 8.12 -10.28 2.26
N GLU A 59 8.23 -11.19 3.20
CA GLU A 59 7.76 -11.01 4.56
C GLU A 59 8.49 -9.88 5.30
N LEU A 60 9.80 -9.72 5.05
CA LEU A 60 10.55 -8.59 5.60
C LEU A 60 10.00 -7.27 5.06
N VAL A 61 9.66 -7.23 3.77
CA VAL A 61 9.02 -6.06 3.15
C VAL A 61 7.61 -5.82 3.72
N SER A 62 6.83 -6.87 3.96
CA SER A 62 5.52 -6.75 4.61
C SER A 62 5.62 -6.17 6.03
N ALA A 63 6.58 -6.64 6.83
CA ALA A 63 6.81 -6.11 8.18
C ALA A 63 7.25 -4.63 8.17
N LEU A 64 8.07 -4.23 7.21
CA LEU A 64 8.45 -2.82 6.99
C LEU A 64 7.23 -1.94 6.75
N VAL A 65 6.32 -2.42 5.91
CA VAL A 65 5.09 -1.72 5.55
C VAL A 65 4.14 -1.66 6.75
N GLU A 66 4.00 -2.73 7.52
CA GLU A 66 3.20 -2.75 8.74
C GLU A 66 3.70 -1.75 9.78
N MET A 67 5.02 -1.68 10.01
CA MET A 67 5.62 -0.65 10.87
C MET A 67 5.28 0.77 10.39
N TYR A 68 5.28 1.00 9.08
CA TYR A 68 4.90 2.29 8.51
C TYR A 68 3.42 2.63 8.77
N VAL A 69 2.51 1.66 8.60
CA VAL A 69 1.07 1.81 8.89
C VAL A 69 0.84 2.11 10.37
N GLN A 70 1.63 1.52 11.27
CA GLN A 70 1.60 1.82 12.71
C GLN A 70 2.17 3.22 13.06
N GLY A 71 2.65 3.99 12.09
CA GLY A 71 3.14 5.35 12.28
C GLY A 71 4.62 5.43 12.68
N VAL A 72 5.38 4.36 12.50
CA VAL A 72 6.84 4.39 12.73
C VAL A 72 7.48 5.21 11.60
N SER A 73 8.12 6.32 11.97
CA SER A 73 8.84 7.16 11.00
C SER A 73 9.92 6.36 10.25
N THR A 74 10.16 6.67 8.98
CA THR A 74 11.18 5.99 8.15
C THR A 74 12.59 6.00 8.76
N ARG A 75 12.92 7.02 9.56
CA ARG A 75 14.18 7.10 10.31
C ARG A 75 14.29 6.03 11.41
N LYS A 76 13.19 5.81 12.16
CA LYS A 76 13.12 4.75 13.18
C LYS A 76 13.14 3.37 12.55
N VAL A 77 12.44 3.19 11.42
CA VAL A 77 12.48 1.93 10.64
C VAL A 77 13.92 1.58 10.22
N LYS A 78 14.69 2.58 9.76
CA LYS A 78 16.10 2.38 9.43
C LYS A 78 16.91 1.90 10.63
N ALA A 79 16.77 2.54 11.80
CA ALA A 79 17.48 2.15 13.01
C ALA A 79 17.15 0.72 13.45
N ILE A 80 15.85 0.37 13.46
CA ILE A 80 15.38 -0.98 13.85
C ILE A 80 15.93 -2.06 12.91
N THR A 81 15.92 -1.81 11.59
CA THR A 81 16.38 -2.80 10.62
C THR A 81 17.89 -2.98 10.60
N GLU A 82 18.65 -1.92 10.88
CA GLU A 82 20.09 -1.99 11.04
C GLU A 82 20.48 -2.82 12.27
N GLU A 83 19.76 -2.65 13.38
CA GLU A 83 19.98 -3.40 14.61
C GLU A 83 19.57 -4.88 14.50
N LEU A 84 18.41 -5.17 13.88
CA LEU A 84 17.88 -6.53 13.81
C LEU A 84 18.47 -7.37 12.68
N CYS A 85 18.68 -6.77 11.49
CA CYS A 85 19.05 -7.50 10.28
C CYS A 85 20.49 -7.22 9.82
N GLY A 86 21.20 -6.29 10.47
CA GLY A 86 22.54 -5.85 10.02
C GLY A 86 22.52 -5.18 8.64
N HIS A 87 21.35 -4.77 8.14
CA HIS A 87 21.16 -4.15 6.84
C HIS A 87 20.18 -3.00 6.94
N SER A 88 20.59 -1.83 6.47
CA SER A 88 19.74 -0.64 6.47
C SER A 88 18.97 -0.52 5.16
N PHE A 89 17.66 -0.30 5.23
CA PHE A 89 16.86 0.12 4.07
C PHE A 89 16.86 1.64 3.92
N SER A 90 16.87 2.13 2.68
CA SER A 90 16.70 3.56 2.41
C SER A 90 15.24 3.97 2.58
N ALA A 91 15.01 5.26 2.83
CA ALA A 91 13.65 5.82 2.88
C ALA A 91 12.90 5.62 1.55
N SER A 92 13.61 5.65 0.41
CA SER A 92 13.02 5.39 -0.90
C SER A 92 12.49 3.95 -1.02
N THR A 93 13.25 2.95 -0.55
CA THR A 93 12.80 1.55 -0.57
C THR A 93 11.55 1.33 0.27
N VAL A 94 11.46 1.98 1.44
CA VAL A 94 10.26 1.92 2.28
C VAL A 94 9.07 2.57 1.56
N SER A 95 9.28 3.73 0.92
CA SER A 95 8.24 4.43 0.17
C SER A 95 7.75 3.64 -1.05
N GLU A 96 8.65 2.94 -1.75
CA GLU A 96 8.29 2.08 -2.89
C GLU A 96 7.47 0.86 -2.43
N ALA A 97 7.81 0.29 -1.26
CA ALA A 97 7.05 -0.82 -0.69
C ALA A 97 5.63 -0.40 -0.28
N THR A 98 5.47 0.79 0.29
CA THR A 98 4.16 1.32 0.70
C THR A 98 3.29 1.75 -0.48
N ALA A 99 3.89 2.20 -1.59
CA ALA A 99 3.15 2.62 -2.78
C ALA A 99 2.23 1.52 -3.33
N ARG A 100 2.64 0.25 -3.23
CA ARG A 100 1.81 -0.90 -3.62
C ARG A 100 0.56 -1.05 -2.75
N LEU A 101 0.66 -0.73 -1.47
CA LEU A 101 -0.52 -0.70 -0.59
C LEU A 101 -1.44 0.47 -0.93
N ASP A 102 -0.88 1.63 -1.27
CA ASP A 102 -1.67 2.81 -1.62
C ASP A 102 -2.58 2.54 -2.84
N GLU A 103 -2.13 1.73 -3.81
CA GLU A 103 -2.95 1.29 -4.93
C GLU A 103 -4.16 0.44 -4.48
N ALA A 104 -3.92 -0.54 -3.59
CA ALA A 104 -4.99 -1.37 -3.05
C ALA A 104 -5.99 -0.54 -2.19
N LEU A 105 -5.49 0.41 -1.41
CA LEU A 105 -6.31 1.32 -0.61
C LEU A 105 -7.18 2.21 -1.49
N LYS A 106 -6.62 2.77 -2.58
CA LYS A 106 -7.39 3.57 -3.55
C LYS A 106 -8.53 2.77 -4.17
N ALA A 107 -8.25 1.55 -4.62
CA ALA A 107 -9.28 0.67 -5.18
C ALA A 107 -10.40 0.38 -4.17
N LEU A 108 -10.05 0.20 -2.90
CA LEU A 108 -11.03 0.00 -1.82
C LEU A 108 -11.87 1.26 -1.56
N PHE A 109 -11.27 2.45 -1.60
CA PHE A 109 -12.00 3.71 -1.44
C PHE A 109 -12.92 4.02 -2.63
N GLU A 110 -12.56 3.58 -3.83
CA GLU A 110 -13.37 3.74 -5.05
C GLU A 110 -14.48 2.68 -5.17
N GLN A 111 -14.39 1.60 -4.40
CA GLN A 111 -15.38 0.54 -4.41
C GLN A 111 -16.74 1.07 -3.90
N ARG A 112 -17.76 0.99 -4.76
CA ARG A 112 -19.14 1.29 -4.34
C ARG A 112 -19.61 0.26 -3.31
N LEU A 113 -20.19 0.75 -2.23
CA LEU A 113 -20.88 -0.06 -1.23
C LEU A 113 -22.01 -0.83 -1.93
N ALA A 114 -22.04 -2.15 -1.73
CA ALA A 114 -23.00 -3.05 -2.38
C ALA A 114 -24.43 -2.81 -1.89
N GLU A 115 -24.57 -2.45 -0.61
CA GLU A 115 -25.85 -2.16 0.01
C GLU A 115 -25.94 -0.68 0.37
N PRO A 116 -27.11 -0.06 0.20
CA PRO A 116 -27.39 1.25 0.76
C PRO A 116 -27.10 1.19 2.26
N TYR A 117 -26.33 2.16 2.76
CA TYR A 117 -26.16 2.31 4.20
C TYR A 117 -27.56 2.42 4.83
N PRO A 118 -27.91 1.63 5.86
CA PRO A 118 -29.16 1.78 6.54
C PRO A 118 -29.12 3.12 7.30
N CYS A 119 -29.46 4.20 6.61
CA CYS A 119 -29.98 5.37 7.27
C CYS A 119 -31.28 4.88 7.91
N SER A 120 -31.23 4.63 9.22
CA SER A 120 -32.43 4.46 10.03
C SER A 120 -33.26 5.72 9.84
N GLY A 121 -34.16 5.68 8.86
CA GLY A 121 -35.23 6.64 8.69
C GLY A 121 -36.09 6.50 9.93
N GLY A 122 -35.78 7.30 10.95
CA GLY A 122 -36.72 7.60 12.00
C GLY A 122 -37.98 8.06 11.28
N SER A 123 -39.06 7.33 11.48
CA SER A 123 -40.41 7.69 11.08
C SER A 123 -40.75 9.05 11.68
N HIS A 124 -40.37 10.13 11.01
CA HIS A 124 -40.93 11.45 11.28
C HIS A 124 -42.34 11.39 10.72
N SER A 125 -43.27 11.05 11.60
CA SER A 125 -44.68 11.36 11.48
C SER A 125 -44.81 12.78 10.91
N SER A 126 -45.31 12.87 9.69
CA SER A 126 -45.62 14.12 9.02
C SER A 126 -46.74 14.82 9.77
N ASN A 127 -46.38 15.66 10.74
CA ASN A 127 -47.21 16.74 11.23
C ASN A 127 -46.34 17.98 11.43
N HIS A 128 -45.79 18.48 10.32
CA HIS A 128 -45.34 19.87 10.23
C HIS A 128 -46.04 20.55 9.04
N PRO A 129 -46.58 21.76 9.24
CA PRO A 129 -47.15 22.53 8.15
C PRO A 129 -46.05 22.93 7.16
N LYS A 130 -46.41 22.88 5.87
CA LYS A 130 -45.58 23.18 4.70
C LYS A 130 -44.66 24.39 4.95
N LEU A 131 -43.36 24.13 5.10
CA LEU A 131 -42.32 25.12 4.86
C LEU A 131 -41.86 24.97 3.42
N SER A 132 -42.19 25.99 2.65
CA SER A 132 -41.87 26.22 1.25
C SER A 132 -40.39 26.02 0.93
N LEU A 133 -40.15 25.48 -0.27
CA LEU A 133 -38.89 25.44 -0.99
C LEU A 133 -37.91 26.54 -0.56
N TRP A 134 -36.75 26.11 -0.05
CA TRP A 134 -35.51 26.83 -0.28
C TRP A 134 -34.60 25.91 -1.08
N THR A 135 -34.52 26.19 -2.36
CA THR A 135 -33.49 25.72 -3.27
C THR A 135 -32.14 26.14 -2.70
N ILE A 136 -31.30 25.16 -2.31
CA ILE A 136 -29.91 25.42 -1.98
C ILE A 136 -29.19 25.69 -3.32
N PRO A 137 -28.52 26.83 -3.52
CA PRO A 137 -27.75 27.07 -4.74
C PRO A 137 -26.54 26.12 -4.82
N ASP A 138 -26.24 25.63 -6.02
CA ASP A 138 -25.18 24.65 -6.36
C ASP A 138 -23.72 25.08 -6.04
N SER A 139 -23.49 26.14 -5.25
CA SER A 139 -22.15 26.63 -4.92
C SER A 139 -21.57 26.08 -3.61
N CYS A 140 -22.33 25.35 -2.80
CA CYS A 140 -21.82 24.75 -1.56
C CYS A 140 -21.23 23.35 -1.79
N PHE A 141 -20.08 23.30 -2.46
CA PHE A 141 -19.23 22.11 -2.49
C PHE A 141 -18.28 22.13 -1.27
N VAL A 142 -18.64 21.45 -0.19
CA VAL A 142 -17.78 21.32 1.00
C VAL A 142 -16.64 20.35 0.69
N ARG A 143 -15.47 20.88 0.29
CA ARG A 143 -14.20 20.12 0.28
C ARG A 143 -13.63 20.08 1.69
N ASN A 144 -13.52 18.86 2.21
CA ASN A 144 -12.61 18.35 3.23
C ASN A 144 -11.52 19.35 3.71
N ALA A 145 -11.84 20.19 4.70
CA ALA A 145 -10.88 21.07 5.36
C ALA A 145 -10.36 20.38 6.63
N ARG A 146 -9.21 19.72 6.47
CA ARG A 146 -8.41 19.16 7.56
C ARG A 146 -7.90 20.32 8.41
N CYS A 147 -8.47 20.52 9.59
CA CYS A 147 -7.96 21.49 10.57
C CYS A 147 -6.54 21.09 10.98
N ARG A 148 -5.56 21.91 10.59
CA ARG A 148 -4.23 21.94 11.20
C ARG A 148 -3.81 23.40 11.37
N HIS A 149 -3.30 23.68 12.56
CA HIS A 149 -2.88 24.97 13.07
C HIS A 149 -2.19 25.87 12.04
N GLU A 150 -2.67 27.11 11.92
CA GLU A 150 -1.83 28.31 12.02
C GLU A 150 -2.68 29.54 12.31
N VAL A 151 -2.39 30.20 13.43
CA VAL A 151 -2.90 31.52 13.78
C VAL A 151 -2.12 32.53 12.93
N SER A 152 -2.74 33.09 11.89
CA SER A 152 -2.47 34.47 11.45
C SER A 152 -3.33 34.84 10.23
N SER A 153 -3.91 36.04 10.30
CA SER A 153 -4.52 36.83 9.23
C SER A 153 -5.70 36.21 8.45
N CYS A 154 -6.92 36.52 8.92
CA CYS A 154 -7.98 36.94 8.00
C CYS A 154 -8.51 38.28 8.51
N VAL A 155 -7.95 39.35 7.94
CA VAL A 155 -8.43 40.72 8.09
C VAL A 155 -9.64 40.87 7.17
N ASN A 156 -10.72 41.42 7.72
CA ASN A 156 -11.95 41.89 7.06
C ASN A 156 -12.94 40.83 6.52
N CYS A 157 -13.75 40.29 7.44
CA CYS A 157 -15.17 40.11 7.15
C CYS A 157 -15.97 41.04 8.06
N THR A 158 -16.49 42.12 7.49
CA THR A 158 -17.42 43.03 8.15
C THR A 158 -18.75 42.32 8.35
N CYS A 159 -18.98 41.78 9.56
CA CYS A 159 -20.32 41.41 10.02
C CYS A 159 -21.07 42.70 10.38
N THR A 160 -21.76 43.30 9.40
CA THR A 160 -22.85 44.25 9.68
C THR A 160 -23.99 43.50 10.37
N GLY A 161 -24.38 44.03 11.53
CA GLY A 161 -25.15 43.33 12.53
C GLY A 161 -26.63 43.16 12.23
N LEU A 162 -27.24 42.26 12.99
CA LEU A 162 -28.66 42.25 13.30
C LEU A 162 -28.81 41.94 14.78
N SER A 163 -29.26 42.97 15.50
CA SER A 163 -29.70 42.98 16.88
C SER A 163 -30.79 41.95 17.12
N TRP A 164 -30.68 41.20 18.22
CA TRP A 164 -31.78 40.40 18.75
C TRP A 164 -32.69 41.32 19.59
N GLY A 165 -33.97 41.29 19.28
CA GLY A 165 -35.08 41.68 20.15
C GLY A 165 -36.02 40.49 20.29
#